data_AF-A0A9W9YS89-F1
#
_entry.id   AF-A0A9W9YS89-F1
#
_cell.length_a   1.000
_cell.length_b   1.000
_cell.length_c   1.000
_cell.angle_alpha   90.00
_cell.angle_beta   90.00
_cell.angle_gamma   90.00
#
_symmetry.space_group_name_H-M   'P 1'
#
loop_
_entity.id
_entity.type
_entity.pdbx_description
1 polymer ?
#
loop_
_entity_poly.entity_id
_entity_poly.type
_entity_poly.pdbx_seq_one_letter_code
_entity_poly.pdbx_strand_id
1 'polypeptide(L)'
;MEGSLSVGNGEHRRGSKPKLFRGHSTRSFDRVLDGNVDKDPFDGELELDSCPDCGTSLEQFDEETLNLCIVVLSTFVHQSPSMAMPFLLQMLESVARKCVNPMFAWQEKSNVLIPGSIRESLKDDTLLKAVAIALNDFSSFDQMTPIAYLLEDVLGSRTLGDRVLVLLSNMDTYFQFASREPTSAWESQLSHFEALFRKLPSVLPENCDLTPTFRVMAAILNAANSSFKLQDLLELCIKCTEAFPKERNKLFLTRAVVLELVHAVKFRSSLPDTNLQSVLQFVAVDAGSRISFGSESDNAPYDLPFGSRTRALDCIRQYIVEAVEFIKDWNFTAKSSKENRQLSEPNLHQTTLPIDLKASVSQLVALELTKHSEDSKIHNKALAWLKSPPTASQLGRQELLDCVTHMRLLAWLLHGSLSHFVHCRNPHVNCHPVKFEENTHIADYVLIILFSFAEQLKEPLSKSALYHAFNVCELWTLYCDQTKSPGESSTQATSIVMEFWGKVTPGILHLLTQAKELTQNVSHHFLNLLEALQECNSTPLPKLYPMWYPILTYCFSQRLSDAAHARLRKAQSRKRINKDTKSALAKWLKQLQFKMALAEQSPDSSLFI
;
A
#
# COMPACT_ATOMS: atom_id res chain seq x y z
N MET A 1 3.46 -37.69 40.73
CA MET A 1 2.23 -38.26 41.31
C MET A 1 1.55 -37.17 42.13
N GLU A 2 0.22 -37.27 42.27
CA GLU A 2 -0.66 -36.68 43.30
C GLU A 2 -0.16 -35.47 44.12
N GLY A 3 -0.84 -34.31 44.19
CA GLY A 3 -2.12 -33.93 43.60
C GLY A 3 -3.23 -33.67 44.63
N SER A 4 -3.07 -32.63 45.46
CA SER A 4 -4.16 -32.08 46.28
C SER A 4 -3.77 -30.71 46.89
N LEU A 5 -4.43 -29.63 46.46
CA LEU A 5 -4.55 -28.39 47.24
C LEU A 5 -5.97 -27.85 47.09
N SER A 6 -6.54 -27.42 48.21
CA SER A 6 -7.93 -26.97 48.34
C SER A 6 -8.08 -25.46 48.09
N VAL A 7 -9.29 -25.04 47.68
CA VAL A 7 -9.62 -23.63 47.41
C VAL A 7 -10.81 -23.19 48.26
N GLY A 8 -10.65 -22.05 48.93
CA GLY A 8 -11.68 -21.33 49.69
C GLY A 8 -11.04 -20.25 50.58
N ASN A 9 -11.69 -19.13 50.91
CA ASN A 9 -13.01 -18.65 50.47
C ASN A 9 -13.14 -17.13 50.76
N GLY A 10 -14.09 -16.43 50.10
CA GLY A 10 -14.41 -15.01 50.32
C GLY A 10 -13.59 -14.00 49.49
N GLU A 11 -14.07 -12.79 49.17
CA GLU A 11 -15.36 -12.13 49.46
C GLU A 11 -15.75 -11.11 48.35
N HIS A 12 -16.89 -10.40 48.56
CA HIS A 12 -17.33 -9.14 47.93
C HIS A 12 -17.95 -9.21 46.51
N ARG A 13 -18.95 -8.40 46.13
CA ARG A 13 -19.98 -7.62 46.87
C ARG A 13 -21.17 -7.35 45.92
N ARG A 14 -22.40 -7.19 46.43
CA ARG A 14 -23.59 -6.87 45.60
C ARG A 14 -23.70 -5.36 45.31
N GLY A 15 -24.03 -4.99 44.06
CA GLY A 15 -24.41 -3.63 43.64
C GLY A 15 -25.94 -3.44 43.54
N SER A 16 -26.42 -2.19 43.58
CA SER A 16 -27.86 -1.85 43.62
C SER A 16 -28.32 -0.95 42.47
N LYS A 17 -29.59 -1.14 42.05
CA LYS A 17 -30.44 -0.19 41.29
C LYS A 17 -30.67 1.10 42.13
N PRO A 18 -31.06 2.28 41.57
CA PRO A 18 -32.19 2.53 40.64
C PRO A 18 -31.85 3.57 39.53
N LYS A 19 -32.72 4.19 38.70
CA LYS A 19 -34.10 4.74 38.74
C LYS A 19 -34.46 5.03 37.24
N LEU A 20 -35.67 5.16 36.69
CA LEU A 20 -37.12 5.08 37.02
C LEU A 20 -37.80 4.27 35.87
N PHE A 21 -39.11 4.19 35.56
CA PHE A 21 -40.39 4.61 36.17
C PHE A 21 -41.51 3.60 35.76
N ARG A 22 -42.80 3.91 35.99
CA ARG A 22 -43.96 3.22 35.37
C ARG A 22 -45.25 4.05 35.56
N GLY A 23 -46.16 4.00 34.58
CA GLY A 23 -47.58 4.38 34.68
C GLY A 23 -48.34 3.58 33.62
N HIS A 24 -49.17 2.60 33.99
CA HIS A 24 -50.57 2.73 34.40
C HIS A 24 -51.54 3.06 33.25
N SER A 25 -51.98 2.00 32.55
CA SER A 25 -53.24 1.98 31.83
C SER A 25 -54.42 1.86 32.81
N THR A 26 -55.57 2.44 32.47
CA THR A 26 -56.79 2.37 33.29
C THR A 26 -58.05 2.22 32.44
N ARG A 27 -58.62 1.00 32.45
CA ARG A 27 -60.05 0.69 32.17
C ARG A 27 -60.54 0.98 30.72
N SER A 28 -61.59 0.34 30.22
CA SER A 28 -62.27 -0.92 30.63
C SER A 28 -63.04 -1.46 29.42
N PHE A 29 -63.28 -2.77 29.38
CA PHE A 29 -64.38 -3.28 28.56
C PHE A 29 -65.69 -2.67 29.05
N ASP A 30 -66.50 -2.14 28.14
CA ASP A 30 -67.93 -2.44 28.15
C ASP A 30 -68.54 -2.34 26.74
N ARG A 31 -69.70 -2.95 26.55
CA ARG A 31 -70.46 -2.97 25.28
C ARG A 31 -71.38 -1.75 25.17
N VAL A 32 -71.93 -1.45 23.98
CA VAL A 32 -73.40 -1.29 23.72
C VAL A 32 -73.71 -0.79 22.29
N LEU A 33 -74.60 -1.55 21.61
CA LEU A 33 -75.60 -1.25 20.56
C LEU A 33 -75.35 -0.32 19.34
N ASP A 34 -75.76 -0.86 18.18
CA ASP A 34 -76.53 -0.28 17.06
C ASP A 34 -76.17 1.08 16.41
N GLY A 35 -75.97 1.09 15.07
CA GLY A 35 -76.04 2.34 14.28
C GLY A 35 -75.53 2.34 12.83
N ASN A 36 -76.32 1.83 11.88
CA ASN A 36 -76.40 2.22 10.46
C ASN A 36 -75.18 2.13 9.48
N VAL A 37 -75.41 1.32 8.42
CA VAL A 37 -75.29 1.67 6.97
C VAL A 37 -73.90 1.68 6.27
N ASP A 38 -73.80 0.78 5.28
CA ASP A 38 -73.00 0.75 4.04
C ASP A 38 -71.47 0.95 4.05
N LYS A 39 -70.74 -0.17 3.87
CA LYS A 39 -69.94 -0.46 2.65
C LYS A 39 -69.36 -1.89 2.65
N ASP A 40 -69.10 -2.43 1.46
CA ASP A 40 -68.41 -3.71 1.28
C ASP A 40 -66.93 -3.63 1.72
N PRO A 41 -66.36 -4.66 2.39
CA PRO A 41 -65.05 -4.52 3.05
C PRO A 41 -63.93 -5.37 2.40
N PHE A 42 -63.19 -4.79 1.45
CA PHE A 42 -61.89 -5.35 0.99
C PHE A 42 -60.94 -4.26 0.46
N ASP A 43 -60.67 -3.26 1.28
CA ASP A 43 -59.41 -2.48 1.22
C ASP A 43 -59.16 -1.83 2.58
N GLY A 44 -57.95 -1.97 3.11
CA GLY A 44 -57.61 -1.55 4.48
C GLY A 44 -56.46 -2.33 5.07
N GLU A 45 -55.24 -1.83 4.88
CA GLU A 45 -54.04 -2.38 5.50
C GLU A 45 -54.09 -2.23 7.02
N LEU A 46 -53.98 -3.35 7.74
CA LEU A 46 -53.84 -3.36 9.20
C LEU A 46 -52.37 -3.18 9.57
N GLU A 47 -51.93 -1.92 9.71
CA GLU A 47 -50.64 -1.59 10.33
C GLU A 47 -50.61 -2.09 11.78
N LEU A 48 -49.91 -3.19 12.02
CA LEU A 48 -49.58 -3.66 13.36
C LEU A 48 -48.12 -3.28 13.69
N ASP A 49 -47.94 -2.26 14.53
CA ASP A 49 -46.61 -1.90 15.07
C ASP A 49 -46.01 -3.00 15.98
N SER A 50 -46.81 -3.99 16.42
CA SER A 50 -46.35 -5.07 17.31
C SER A 50 -47.13 -6.37 17.15
N CYS A 51 -46.44 -7.48 17.41
CA CYS A 51 -46.96 -8.84 17.27
C CYS A 51 -48.05 -9.11 18.33
N PRO A 52 -49.26 -9.56 17.95
CA PRO A 52 -50.37 -9.74 18.88
C PRO A 52 -50.14 -10.89 19.87
N ASP A 53 -49.33 -11.89 19.51
CA ASP A 53 -49.09 -13.08 20.33
C ASP A 53 -47.95 -12.92 21.36
N CYS A 54 -46.98 -12.03 21.10
CA CYS A 54 -45.80 -11.87 21.96
C CYS A 54 -45.43 -10.42 22.34
N GLY A 55 -46.06 -9.41 21.75
CA GLY A 55 -45.87 -7.99 22.10
C GLY A 55 -44.57 -7.34 21.62
N THR A 56 -43.69 -8.06 20.92
CA THR A 56 -42.51 -7.50 20.25
C THR A 56 -42.94 -6.57 19.12
N SER A 57 -42.25 -5.44 18.90
CA SER A 57 -42.49 -4.58 17.75
C SER A 57 -42.27 -5.32 16.43
N LEU A 58 -43.11 -5.06 15.42
CA LEU A 58 -42.91 -5.61 14.08
C LEU A 58 -42.01 -4.67 13.28
N GLU A 59 -40.81 -5.14 12.98
CA GLU A 59 -39.89 -4.45 12.08
C GLU A 59 -40.26 -4.80 10.63
N GLN A 60 -40.47 -3.78 9.81
CA GLN A 60 -40.72 -3.96 8.38
C GLN A 60 -39.39 -4.20 7.65
N PHE A 61 -39.32 -5.30 6.90
CA PHE A 61 -38.20 -5.65 6.03
C PHE A 61 -38.67 -5.70 4.58
N ASP A 62 -37.81 -5.33 3.65
CA ASP A 62 -38.09 -5.49 2.22
C ASP A 62 -38.13 -6.97 1.79
N GLU A 63 -38.72 -7.21 0.63
CA GLU A 63 -38.94 -8.57 0.12
C GLU A 63 -37.63 -9.30 -0.19
N GLU A 64 -36.58 -8.57 -0.60
CA GLU A 64 -35.26 -9.13 -0.89
C GLU A 64 -34.58 -9.63 0.40
N THR A 65 -34.60 -8.84 1.47
CA THR A 65 -34.09 -9.22 2.80
C THR A 65 -34.84 -10.41 3.37
N LEU A 66 -36.18 -10.42 3.29
CA LEU A 66 -36.99 -11.54 3.76
C LEU A 66 -36.69 -12.84 2.97
N ASN A 67 -36.50 -12.74 1.66
CA ASN A 67 -36.15 -13.89 0.82
C ASN A 67 -34.72 -14.41 1.13
N LEU A 68 -33.76 -13.53 1.40
CA LEU A 68 -32.41 -13.90 1.86
C LEU A 68 -32.47 -14.64 3.22
N CYS A 69 -33.28 -14.17 4.18
CA CYS A 69 -33.48 -14.86 5.45
C CYS A 69 -34.04 -16.28 5.26
N ILE A 70 -34.98 -16.49 4.32
CA ILE A 70 -35.53 -17.81 3.99
C ILE A 70 -34.44 -18.75 3.43
N VAL A 71 -33.55 -18.25 2.56
CA VAL A 71 -32.41 -19.03 2.02
C VAL A 71 -31.40 -19.42 3.10
N VAL A 72 -31.09 -18.50 4.03
CA VAL A 72 -30.20 -18.78 5.18
C VAL A 72 -30.82 -19.84 6.10
N LEU A 73 -32.10 -19.71 6.43
CA LEU A 73 -32.83 -20.72 7.22
C LEU A 73 -32.87 -22.09 6.54
N SER A 74 -33.14 -22.13 5.23
CA SER A 74 -33.12 -23.38 4.45
C SER A 74 -31.74 -24.05 4.46
N THR A 75 -30.67 -23.26 4.37
CA THR A 75 -29.29 -23.77 4.45
C THR A 75 -28.97 -24.33 5.85
N PHE A 76 -29.37 -23.62 6.91
CA PHE A 76 -29.18 -24.06 8.29
C PHE A 76 -29.93 -25.38 8.60
N VAL A 77 -31.19 -25.50 8.17
CA VAL A 77 -31.99 -26.72 8.32
C VAL A 77 -31.35 -27.91 7.60
N HIS A 78 -30.82 -27.70 6.38
CA HIS A 78 -30.16 -28.76 5.61
C HIS A 78 -28.79 -29.19 6.19
N GLN A 79 -27.98 -28.26 6.68
CA GLN A 79 -26.62 -28.54 7.16
C GLN A 79 -26.53 -28.96 8.62
N SER A 80 -27.51 -28.62 9.47
CA SER A 80 -27.51 -29.00 10.90
C SER A 80 -28.90 -29.40 11.42
N PRO A 81 -29.47 -30.53 10.92
CA PRO A 81 -30.85 -30.92 11.23
C PRO A 81 -31.13 -31.08 12.74
N SER A 82 -30.14 -31.55 13.51
CA SER A 82 -30.25 -31.76 14.96
C SER A 82 -30.35 -30.47 15.77
N MET A 83 -29.72 -29.38 15.31
CA MET A 83 -29.83 -28.06 15.94
C MET A 83 -31.03 -27.26 15.43
N ALA A 84 -31.48 -27.51 14.21
CA ALA A 84 -32.68 -26.89 13.64
C ALA A 84 -33.99 -27.48 14.18
N MET A 85 -34.02 -28.78 14.50
CA MET A 85 -35.23 -29.52 14.93
C MET A 85 -36.10 -28.80 15.99
N PRO A 86 -35.56 -28.24 17.09
CA PRO A 86 -36.37 -27.58 18.13
C PRO A 86 -37.12 -26.33 17.63
N PHE A 87 -36.65 -25.71 16.54
CA PHE A 87 -37.19 -24.48 15.96
C PHE A 87 -37.93 -24.72 14.65
N LEU A 88 -37.91 -25.95 14.12
CA LEU A 88 -38.42 -26.30 12.80
C LEU A 88 -39.88 -25.91 12.60
N LEU A 89 -40.73 -26.06 13.63
CA LEU A 89 -42.14 -25.63 13.57
C LEU A 89 -42.27 -24.12 13.41
N GLN A 90 -41.53 -23.33 14.18
CA GLN A 90 -41.56 -21.85 14.11
C GLN A 90 -40.99 -21.34 12.78
N MET A 91 -39.95 -22.01 12.24
CA MET A 91 -39.41 -21.73 10.91
C MET A 91 -40.46 -22.02 9.83
N LEU A 92 -41.11 -23.18 9.87
CA LEU A 92 -42.17 -23.54 8.94
C LEU A 92 -43.38 -22.60 9.02
N GLU A 93 -43.83 -22.22 10.21
CA GLU A 93 -44.92 -21.25 10.41
C GLU A 93 -44.56 -19.83 9.90
N SER A 94 -43.29 -19.45 9.93
CA SER A 94 -42.81 -18.15 9.44
C SER A 94 -42.72 -18.15 7.92
N VAL A 95 -42.14 -19.20 7.32
CA VAL A 95 -42.07 -19.37 5.86
C VAL A 95 -43.47 -19.53 5.26
N ALA A 96 -44.33 -20.37 5.86
CA ALA A 96 -45.68 -20.60 5.39
C ALA A 96 -46.52 -19.31 5.35
N ARG A 97 -46.37 -18.41 6.35
CA ARG A 97 -47.03 -17.10 6.36
C ARG A 97 -46.66 -16.22 5.16
N LYS A 98 -45.41 -16.27 4.69
CA LYS A 98 -44.98 -15.57 3.46
C LYS A 98 -45.46 -16.28 2.18
N CYS A 99 -45.54 -17.61 2.19
CA CYS A 99 -45.96 -18.42 1.03
C CYS A 99 -47.47 -18.47 0.76
N VAL A 100 -48.32 -17.80 1.55
CA VAL A 100 -49.77 -17.71 1.26
C VAL A 100 -50.05 -16.88 0.00
N ASN A 101 -49.18 -15.92 -0.33
CA ASN A 101 -49.15 -15.28 -1.65
C ASN A 101 -48.14 -16.01 -2.56
N PRO A 102 -48.50 -16.32 -3.83
CA PRO A 102 -47.58 -16.96 -4.77
C PRO A 102 -46.46 -15.99 -5.15
N MET A 103 -45.21 -16.35 -4.83
CA MET A 103 -44.07 -15.42 -4.98
C MET A 103 -43.80 -15.04 -6.44
N PHE A 104 -43.83 -16.03 -7.36
CA PHE A 104 -43.57 -15.80 -8.78
C PHE A 104 -44.25 -16.84 -9.67
N ALA A 105 -44.57 -16.43 -10.91
CA ALA A 105 -45.25 -17.24 -11.92
C ALA A 105 -44.49 -18.51 -12.41
N TRP A 106 -43.27 -18.75 -11.95
CA TRP A 106 -42.54 -19.99 -12.25
C TRP A 106 -42.92 -21.18 -11.36
N GLN A 107 -43.58 -20.94 -10.21
CA GLN A 107 -43.94 -22.00 -9.25
C GLN A 107 -44.95 -23.03 -9.79
N GLU A 108 -45.70 -22.73 -10.86
CA GLU A 108 -46.58 -23.71 -11.52
C GLU A 108 -45.81 -24.88 -12.16
N LYS A 109 -44.48 -24.78 -12.36
CA LYS A 109 -43.73 -25.65 -13.30
C LYS A 109 -42.37 -26.14 -12.81
N SER A 110 -42.28 -26.74 -11.61
CA SER A 110 -41.50 -28.00 -11.38
C SER A 110 -41.39 -28.40 -9.91
N ASN A 111 -41.39 -29.72 -9.65
CA ASN A 111 -41.28 -30.34 -8.31
C ASN A 111 -39.84 -30.71 -7.90
N VAL A 112 -38.80 -30.01 -8.39
CA VAL A 112 -37.40 -30.28 -8.00
C VAL A 112 -36.62 -28.97 -7.93
N LEU A 113 -36.12 -28.63 -6.73
CA LEU A 113 -35.16 -27.54 -6.55
C LEU A 113 -34.14 -27.89 -5.46
N ILE A 114 -32.99 -28.41 -5.89
CA ILE A 114 -31.77 -28.44 -5.09
C ILE A 114 -31.07 -27.08 -5.28
N PRO A 115 -30.53 -26.43 -4.23
CA PRO A 115 -29.72 -25.22 -4.36
C PRO A 115 -28.39 -25.48 -5.11
N GLY A 116 -28.46 -25.54 -6.45
CA GLY A 116 -27.32 -25.90 -7.31
C GLY A 116 -27.52 -25.68 -8.81
N SER A 117 -28.63 -25.05 -9.23
CA SER A 117 -28.89 -24.78 -10.66
C SER A 117 -28.12 -23.54 -11.16
N ILE A 118 -26.79 -23.67 -11.26
CA ILE A 118 -25.91 -22.68 -11.91
C ILE A 118 -26.09 -22.78 -13.43
N ARG A 119 -27.30 -22.46 -13.90
CA ARG A 119 -27.73 -22.45 -15.32
C ARG A 119 -27.84 -21.05 -15.90
N GLU A 120 -27.99 -20.05 -15.03
CA GLU A 120 -28.02 -18.64 -15.41
C GLU A 120 -26.88 -17.92 -14.69
N SER A 121 -26.40 -16.82 -15.28
CA SER A 121 -25.62 -15.84 -14.53
C SER A 121 -26.50 -15.30 -13.41
N LEU A 122 -26.01 -15.40 -12.16
CA LEU A 122 -26.56 -14.65 -11.05
C LEU A 122 -26.30 -13.17 -11.37
N LYS A 123 -27.29 -12.49 -11.93
CA LYS A 123 -27.22 -11.06 -12.28
C LYS A 123 -27.16 -10.14 -11.06
N ASP A 124 -27.33 -10.72 -9.89
CA ASP A 124 -27.35 -10.05 -8.61
C ASP A 124 -26.04 -10.33 -7.86
N ASP A 125 -25.12 -9.36 -7.93
CA ASP A 125 -23.86 -9.38 -7.19
C ASP A 125 -24.08 -9.40 -5.66
N THR A 126 -25.27 -9.03 -5.16
CA THR A 126 -25.53 -8.97 -3.71
C THR A 126 -25.56 -10.34 -3.06
N LEU A 127 -26.05 -11.38 -3.74
CA LEU A 127 -26.16 -12.73 -3.17
C LEU A 127 -24.77 -13.34 -2.88
N LEU A 128 -23.87 -13.34 -3.87
CA LEU A 128 -22.51 -13.90 -3.71
C LEU A 128 -21.69 -13.08 -2.71
N LYS A 129 -21.89 -11.76 -2.68
CA LYS A 129 -21.35 -10.85 -1.68
C LYS A 129 -21.84 -11.18 -0.27
N ALA A 130 -23.16 -11.35 -0.09
CA ALA A 130 -23.77 -11.63 1.21
C ALA A 130 -23.30 -12.97 1.77
N VAL A 131 -23.22 -14.01 0.93
CA VAL A 131 -22.68 -15.32 1.32
C VAL A 131 -21.21 -15.22 1.73
N ALA A 132 -20.36 -14.53 0.96
CA ALA A 132 -18.95 -14.36 1.29
C ALA A 132 -18.73 -13.60 2.61
N ILE A 133 -19.46 -12.52 2.85
CA ILE A 133 -19.39 -11.72 4.09
C ILE A 133 -19.94 -12.51 5.28
N ALA A 134 -21.09 -13.18 5.14
CA ALA A 134 -21.63 -14.00 6.23
C ALA A 134 -20.68 -15.13 6.65
N LEU A 135 -20.04 -15.79 5.68
CA LEU A 135 -19.02 -16.83 5.95
C LEU A 135 -17.70 -16.25 6.49
N ASN A 136 -17.48 -14.94 6.43
CA ASN A 136 -16.36 -14.26 7.10
C ASN A 136 -16.61 -14.09 8.60
N ASP A 137 -17.82 -13.61 8.94
CA ASP A 137 -18.13 -13.09 10.27
C ASP A 137 -18.48 -14.21 11.27
N PHE A 138 -18.86 -15.38 10.79
CA PHE A 138 -19.10 -16.58 11.60
C PHE A 138 -17.90 -17.53 11.58
N SER A 139 -16.99 -17.39 12.56
CA SER A 139 -15.77 -18.21 12.73
C SER A 139 -15.96 -19.72 12.95
N SER A 140 -17.20 -20.20 12.94
CA SER A 140 -17.55 -21.63 12.89
C SER A 140 -17.60 -22.22 11.48
N PHE A 141 -17.50 -21.38 10.44
CA PHE A 141 -17.50 -21.78 9.04
C PHE A 141 -16.19 -21.40 8.34
N ASP A 142 -15.92 -22.04 7.21
CA ASP A 142 -14.80 -21.73 6.32
C ASP A 142 -15.32 -21.23 4.97
N GLN A 143 -14.86 -20.05 4.55
CA GLN A 143 -15.21 -19.44 3.26
C GLN A 143 -14.77 -20.26 2.04
N MET A 144 -13.80 -21.17 2.18
CA MET A 144 -13.34 -22.01 1.08
C MET A 144 -14.13 -23.31 0.93
N THR A 145 -14.90 -23.72 1.93
CA THR A 145 -15.71 -24.95 1.88
C THR A 145 -16.73 -24.97 0.72
N PRO A 146 -17.49 -23.88 0.41
CA PRO A 146 -18.33 -23.83 -0.79
C PRO A 146 -17.54 -23.97 -2.09
N ILE A 147 -16.30 -23.45 -2.13
CA ILE A 147 -15.42 -23.52 -3.30
C ILE A 147 -14.83 -24.92 -3.46
N ALA A 148 -14.51 -25.62 -2.37
CA ALA A 148 -14.04 -27.01 -2.39
C ALA A 148 -15.07 -27.91 -3.09
N TYR A 149 -16.32 -27.92 -2.62
CA TYR A 149 -17.40 -28.70 -3.24
C TYR A 149 -17.68 -28.30 -4.70
N LEU A 150 -17.61 -26.99 -5.00
CA LEU A 150 -17.77 -26.49 -6.37
C LEU A 150 -16.68 -27.02 -7.30
N LEU A 151 -15.42 -27.06 -6.85
CA LEU A 151 -14.31 -27.58 -7.63
C LEU A 151 -14.38 -29.11 -7.78
N GLU A 152 -14.73 -29.84 -6.73
CA GLU A 152 -14.89 -31.31 -6.79
C GLU A 152 -15.91 -31.74 -7.87
N ASP A 153 -17.11 -31.13 -7.89
CA ASP A 153 -18.13 -31.40 -8.91
C ASP A 153 -17.66 -30.98 -10.32
N VAL A 154 -17.10 -29.77 -10.45
CA VAL A 154 -16.61 -29.21 -11.73
C VAL A 154 -15.48 -30.05 -12.35
N LEU A 155 -14.58 -30.59 -11.52
CA LEU A 155 -13.47 -31.42 -11.98
C LEU A 155 -13.97 -32.78 -12.47
N GLY A 156 -14.91 -33.41 -11.74
CA GLY A 156 -15.57 -34.65 -12.17
C GLY A 156 -16.49 -34.48 -13.39
N SER A 157 -17.08 -33.29 -13.56
CA SER A 157 -18.11 -33.05 -14.58
C SER A 157 -17.57 -33.07 -16.02
N ARG A 158 -18.38 -33.68 -16.91
CA ARG A 158 -18.19 -33.70 -18.37
C ARG A 158 -18.81 -32.48 -19.07
N THR A 159 -19.75 -31.75 -18.44
CA THR A 159 -20.47 -30.61 -19.04
C THR A 159 -19.89 -29.27 -18.63
N LEU A 160 -18.56 -29.20 -18.42
CA LEU A 160 -17.91 -27.98 -17.94
C LEU A 160 -17.92 -26.87 -19.00
N GLY A 161 -17.70 -27.18 -20.28
CA GLY A 161 -17.66 -26.19 -21.36
C GLY A 161 -18.92 -25.31 -21.42
N ASP A 162 -20.09 -25.91 -21.26
CA ASP A 162 -21.40 -25.22 -21.28
C ASP A 162 -21.57 -24.20 -20.15
N ARG A 163 -20.78 -24.30 -19.06
CA ARG A 163 -20.96 -23.50 -17.84
C ARG A 163 -19.70 -22.74 -17.41
N VAL A 164 -18.56 -22.96 -18.05
CA VAL A 164 -17.25 -22.49 -17.57
C VAL A 164 -17.17 -20.98 -17.39
N LEU A 165 -17.81 -20.20 -18.27
CA LEU A 165 -17.80 -18.74 -18.16
C LEU A 165 -18.67 -18.22 -17.01
N VAL A 166 -19.82 -18.87 -16.73
CA VAL A 166 -20.68 -18.55 -15.59
C VAL A 166 -20.00 -18.92 -14.28
N LEU A 167 -19.37 -20.10 -14.22
CA LEU A 167 -18.55 -20.55 -13.11
C LEU A 167 -17.46 -19.52 -12.76
N LEU A 168 -16.64 -19.14 -13.75
CA LEU A 168 -15.54 -18.19 -13.57
C LEU A 168 -16.03 -16.79 -13.16
N SER A 169 -17.17 -16.33 -13.70
CA SER A 169 -17.78 -15.07 -13.31
C SER A 169 -18.27 -15.09 -11.86
N ASN A 170 -18.95 -16.16 -11.43
CA ASN A 170 -19.43 -16.30 -10.05
C ASN A 170 -18.26 -16.41 -9.06
N MET A 171 -17.17 -17.09 -9.43
CA MET A 171 -15.96 -17.18 -8.59
C MET A 171 -15.22 -15.84 -8.46
N ASP A 172 -15.15 -15.03 -9.53
CA ASP A 172 -14.64 -13.65 -9.48
C ASP A 172 -15.48 -12.78 -8.54
N THR A 173 -16.81 -12.80 -8.67
CA THR A 173 -17.72 -12.05 -7.78
C THR A 173 -17.58 -12.51 -6.32
N TYR A 174 -17.47 -13.81 -6.05
CA TYR A 174 -17.27 -14.31 -4.67
C TYR A 174 -15.92 -13.86 -4.08
N PHE A 175 -14.82 -13.98 -4.82
CA PHE A 175 -13.47 -13.58 -4.37
C PHE A 175 -13.22 -12.07 -4.33
N GLN A 176 -14.16 -11.24 -4.78
CA GLN A 176 -14.17 -9.81 -4.47
C GLN A 176 -14.59 -9.52 -3.02
N PHE A 177 -15.27 -10.46 -2.34
CA PHE A 177 -15.80 -10.27 -0.98
C PHE A 177 -15.35 -11.32 0.05
N ALA A 178 -14.76 -12.45 -0.39
CA ALA A 178 -14.11 -13.41 0.50
C ALA A 178 -12.83 -12.84 1.14
N SER A 179 -12.41 -13.39 2.28
CA SER A 179 -11.17 -13.00 2.94
C SER A 179 -9.95 -13.33 2.08
N ARG A 180 -8.99 -12.41 2.09
CA ARG A 180 -7.67 -12.53 1.45
C ARG A 180 -6.57 -12.86 2.45
N GLU A 181 -6.91 -13.06 3.73
CA GLU A 181 -5.94 -13.52 4.72
C GLU A 181 -5.52 -14.97 4.42
N PRO A 182 -4.22 -15.30 4.53
CA PRO A 182 -3.75 -16.64 4.24
C PRO A 182 -4.17 -17.62 5.33
N THR A 183 -5.02 -18.57 4.95
CA THR A 183 -5.48 -19.67 5.81
C THR A 183 -5.13 -21.01 5.17
N SER A 184 -4.97 -22.04 6.00
CA SER A 184 -4.76 -23.42 5.54
C SER A 184 -5.91 -23.95 4.67
N ALA A 185 -7.09 -23.32 4.74
CA ALA A 185 -8.20 -23.61 3.85
C ALA A 185 -7.87 -23.24 2.39
N TRP A 186 -7.24 -22.09 2.13
CA TRP A 186 -6.77 -21.74 0.78
C TRP A 186 -5.69 -22.72 0.28
N GLU A 187 -4.71 -23.05 1.12
CA GLU A 187 -3.66 -24.04 0.79
C GLU A 187 -4.26 -25.39 0.38
N SER A 188 -5.28 -25.86 1.11
CA SER A 188 -5.94 -27.15 0.88
C SER A 188 -6.59 -27.28 -0.51
N GLN A 189 -6.93 -26.17 -1.16
CA GLN A 189 -7.63 -26.14 -2.45
C GLN A 189 -6.71 -25.89 -3.65
N LEU A 190 -5.41 -25.64 -3.44
CA LEU A 190 -4.46 -25.32 -4.52
C LEU A 190 -4.39 -26.39 -5.61
N SER A 191 -4.44 -27.68 -5.24
CA SER A 191 -4.47 -28.81 -6.19
C SER A 191 -5.73 -28.83 -7.05
N HIS A 192 -6.88 -28.45 -6.49
CA HIS A 192 -8.15 -28.36 -7.21
C HIS A 192 -8.15 -27.16 -8.18
N PHE A 193 -7.59 -26.02 -7.78
CA PHE A 193 -7.37 -24.88 -8.69
C PHE A 193 -6.39 -25.23 -9.82
N GLU A 194 -5.28 -25.91 -9.52
CA GLU A 194 -4.32 -26.35 -10.54
C GLU A 194 -4.98 -27.29 -11.56
N ALA A 195 -5.79 -28.25 -11.09
CA ALA A 195 -6.56 -29.14 -11.95
C ALA A 195 -7.58 -28.37 -12.81
N LEU A 196 -8.25 -27.36 -12.25
CA LEU A 196 -9.17 -26.50 -13.00
C LEU A 196 -8.43 -25.72 -14.09
N PHE A 197 -7.33 -25.04 -13.75
CA PHE A 197 -6.55 -24.25 -14.70
C PHE A 197 -5.89 -25.11 -15.79
N ARG A 198 -5.49 -26.35 -15.49
CA ARG A 198 -5.06 -27.34 -16.50
C ARG A 198 -6.21 -27.77 -17.43
N LYS A 199 -7.45 -27.86 -16.91
CA LYS A 199 -8.66 -28.23 -17.69
C LYS A 199 -9.15 -27.07 -18.57
N LEU A 200 -9.09 -25.82 -18.09
CA LEU A 200 -9.64 -24.63 -18.74
C LEU A 200 -9.33 -24.49 -20.26
N PRO A 201 -8.09 -24.64 -20.76
CA PRO A 201 -7.79 -24.48 -22.19
C PRO A 201 -8.53 -25.45 -23.13
N SER A 202 -9.09 -26.56 -22.60
CA SER A 202 -9.87 -27.53 -23.38
C SER A 202 -11.39 -27.33 -23.30
N VAL A 203 -11.86 -26.38 -22.48
CA VAL A 203 -13.30 -26.12 -22.24
C VAL A 203 -13.72 -24.66 -22.46
N LEU A 204 -12.78 -23.72 -22.51
CA LEU A 204 -13.04 -22.30 -22.77
C LEU A 204 -13.48 -22.07 -24.24
N PRO A 205 -14.59 -21.35 -24.50
CA PRO A 205 -14.98 -20.99 -25.86
C PRO A 205 -13.95 -20.06 -26.53
N GLU A 206 -13.83 -20.15 -27.86
CA GLU A 206 -12.97 -19.24 -28.63
C GLU A 206 -13.38 -17.77 -28.41
N ASN A 207 -12.38 -16.89 -28.24
CA ASN A 207 -12.56 -15.44 -28.07
C ASN A 207 -13.44 -15.01 -26.87
N CYS A 208 -13.62 -15.86 -25.86
CA CYS A 208 -14.30 -15.51 -24.60
C CYS A 208 -13.55 -14.44 -23.78
N ASP A 209 -14.25 -13.81 -22.82
CA ASP A 209 -13.61 -12.92 -21.86
C ASP A 209 -12.97 -13.72 -20.72
N LEU A 210 -11.66 -13.52 -20.55
CA LEU A 210 -10.84 -14.16 -19.51
C LEU A 210 -10.60 -13.23 -18.30
N THR A 211 -11.22 -12.06 -18.26
CA THR A 211 -11.22 -11.13 -17.12
C THR A 211 -11.53 -11.83 -15.78
N PRO A 212 -12.57 -12.69 -15.66
CA PRO A 212 -12.86 -13.37 -14.40
C PRO A 212 -11.77 -14.40 -14.04
N THR A 213 -11.29 -15.17 -15.02
CA THR A 213 -10.21 -16.16 -14.85
C THR A 213 -8.97 -15.56 -14.22
N PHE A 214 -8.51 -14.41 -14.73
CA PHE A 214 -7.32 -13.75 -14.21
C PHE A 214 -7.54 -13.12 -12.83
N ARG A 215 -8.77 -12.66 -12.50
CA ARG A 215 -9.08 -12.19 -11.14
C ARG A 215 -9.17 -13.32 -10.12
N VAL A 216 -9.73 -14.47 -10.51
CA VAL A 216 -9.70 -15.71 -9.72
C VAL A 216 -8.26 -16.15 -9.45
N MET A 217 -7.39 -16.18 -10.48
CA MET A 217 -5.96 -16.46 -10.32
C MET A 217 -5.26 -15.48 -9.36
N ALA A 218 -5.52 -14.17 -9.48
CA ALA A 218 -4.93 -13.16 -8.61
C ALA A 218 -5.40 -13.27 -7.15
N ALA A 219 -6.68 -13.59 -6.92
CA ALA A 219 -7.21 -13.83 -5.57
C ALA A 219 -6.52 -15.02 -4.88
N ILE A 220 -6.35 -16.14 -5.59
CA ILE A 220 -5.66 -17.33 -5.08
C ILE A 220 -4.19 -17.00 -4.75
N LEU A 221 -3.47 -16.31 -5.64
CA LEU A 221 -2.06 -15.95 -5.42
C LEU A 221 -1.85 -15.03 -4.22
N ASN A 222 -2.80 -14.13 -3.94
CA ASN A 222 -2.78 -13.29 -2.74
C ASN A 222 -3.07 -14.12 -1.48
N ALA A 223 -4.13 -14.94 -1.50
CA ALA A 223 -4.64 -15.62 -0.32
C ALA A 223 -3.94 -16.96 0.02
N ALA A 224 -3.12 -17.52 -0.87
CA ALA A 224 -2.37 -18.75 -0.61
C ALA A 224 -1.00 -18.53 0.07
N ASN A 225 -0.65 -17.29 0.46
CA ASN A 225 0.71 -16.88 0.90
C ASN A 225 1.84 -17.25 -0.11
N SER A 226 1.48 -17.66 -1.34
CA SER A 226 2.36 -18.47 -2.18
C SER A 226 3.44 -17.62 -2.84
N SER A 227 4.71 -17.88 -2.52
CA SER A 227 5.83 -17.17 -3.15
C SER A 227 5.95 -17.53 -4.64
N PHE A 228 5.77 -16.56 -5.53
CA PHE A 228 6.02 -16.73 -6.97
C PHE A 228 7.44 -16.27 -7.36
N LYS A 229 7.95 -16.77 -8.49
CA LYS A 229 9.24 -16.30 -9.02
C LYS A 229 9.04 -15.12 -9.96
N LEU A 230 9.99 -14.18 -9.90
CA LEU A 230 10.06 -13.05 -10.83
C LEU A 230 10.08 -13.48 -12.32
N GLN A 231 10.80 -14.55 -12.65
CA GLN A 231 10.91 -15.08 -14.03
C GLN A 231 9.53 -15.50 -14.56
N ASP A 232 8.85 -16.37 -13.81
CA ASP A 232 7.51 -16.88 -14.13
C ASP A 232 6.49 -15.73 -14.33
N LEU A 233 6.56 -14.69 -13.48
CA LEU A 233 5.72 -13.49 -13.58
C LEU A 233 6.01 -12.63 -14.83
N LEU A 234 7.30 -12.44 -15.16
CA LEU A 234 7.72 -11.71 -16.36
C LEU A 234 7.26 -12.43 -17.63
N GLU A 235 7.51 -13.75 -17.71
CA GLU A 235 7.09 -14.57 -18.84
C GLU A 235 5.57 -14.57 -19.02
N LEU A 236 4.79 -14.74 -17.95
CA LEU A 236 3.33 -14.78 -18.02
C LEU A 236 2.73 -13.43 -18.49
N CYS A 237 3.30 -12.30 -18.06
CA CYS A 237 2.87 -10.98 -18.52
C CYS A 237 3.29 -10.69 -19.98
N ILE A 238 4.44 -11.20 -20.42
CA ILE A 238 4.84 -11.15 -21.84
C ILE A 238 3.91 -12.00 -22.70
N LYS A 239 3.60 -13.24 -22.28
CA LYS A 239 2.65 -14.12 -22.98
C LYS A 239 1.23 -13.55 -23.02
N CYS A 240 0.78 -12.87 -21.97
CA CYS A 240 -0.47 -12.09 -21.98
C CYS A 240 -0.44 -10.98 -23.06
N THR A 241 0.69 -10.28 -23.19
CA THR A 241 0.89 -9.21 -24.18
C THR A 241 0.98 -9.71 -25.63
N GLU A 242 1.51 -10.93 -25.82
CA GLU A 242 1.58 -11.62 -27.12
C GLU A 242 0.23 -12.22 -27.55
N ALA A 243 -0.49 -12.88 -26.63
CA ALA A 243 -1.66 -13.71 -26.96
C ALA A 243 -2.91 -12.91 -27.32
N PHE A 244 -3.16 -11.76 -26.69
CA PHE A 244 -4.37 -10.98 -26.95
C PHE A 244 -4.19 -9.98 -28.09
N PRO A 245 -5.08 -9.88 -29.10
CA PRO A 245 -4.95 -8.87 -30.16
C PRO A 245 -5.29 -7.45 -29.68
N LYS A 246 -6.27 -7.29 -28.78
CA LYS A 246 -6.77 -5.99 -28.29
C LYS A 246 -5.90 -5.43 -27.16
N GLU A 247 -5.43 -4.18 -27.27
CA GLU A 247 -4.50 -3.57 -26.27
C GLU A 247 -5.09 -3.48 -24.85
N ARG A 248 -6.42 -3.36 -24.70
CA ARG A 248 -7.07 -3.44 -23.37
C ARG A 248 -6.73 -4.76 -22.66
N ASN A 249 -6.67 -5.86 -23.41
CA ASN A 249 -6.50 -7.21 -22.89
C ASN A 249 -5.01 -7.62 -22.84
N LYS A 250 -4.17 -7.14 -23.76
CA LYS A 250 -2.70 -7.36 -23.76
C LYS A 250 -2.06 -7.08 -22.40
N LEU A 251 -2.44 -5.96 -21.79
CA LEU A 251 -1.91 -5.50 -20.51
C LEU A 251 -2.80 -5.87 -19.33
N PHE A 252 -3.72 -6.84 -19.47
CA PHE A 252 -4.63 -7.20 -18.38
C PHE A 252 -3.86 -7.64 -17.13
N LEU A 253 -2.99 -8.64 -17.29
CA LEU A 253 -2.23 -9.19 -16.16
C LEU A 253 -1.24 -8.16 -15.60
N THR A 254 -0.50 -7.44 -16.47
CA THR A 254 0.39 -6.35 -16.06
C THR A 254 -0.35 -5.30 -15.22
N ARG A 255 -1.57 -4.91 -15.62
CA ARG A 255 -2.40 -3.95 -14.87
C ARG A 255 -2.87 -4.50 -13.54
N ALA A 256 -3.22 -5.78 -13.45
CA ALA A 256 -3.60 -6.42 -12.18
C ALA A 256 -2.42 -6.45 -11.19
N VAL A 257 -1.24 -6.87 -11.65
CA VAL A 257 0.00 -6.90 -10.87
C VAL A 257 0.39 -5.51 -10.35
N VAL A 258 0.31 -4.49 -11.20
CA VAL A 258 0.61 -3.09 -10.81
C VAL A 258 -0.49 -2.49 -9.92
N LEU A 259 -1.75 -2.89 -10.10
CA LEU A 259 -2.85 -2.48 -9.21
C LEU A 259 -2.67 -3.04 -7.79
N GLU A 260 -2.26 -4.31 -7.65
CA GLU A 260 -1.98 -4.89 -6.32
C GLU A 260 -0.74 -4.28 -5.65
N LEU A 261 0.29 -3.86 -6.41
CA LEU A 261 1.35 -3.02 -5.84
C LEU A 261 0.80 -1.69 -5.28
N VAL A 262 -0.10 -1.03 -6.03
CA VAL A 262 -0.74 0.21 -5.59
C VAL A 262 -1.71 0.00 -4.44
N HIS A 263 -2.30 -1.19 -4.29
CA HIS A 263 -3.08 -1.58 -3.12
C HIS A 263 -2.18 -1.81 -1.90
N ALA A 264 -1.07 -2.55 -2.02
CA ALA A 264 -0.10 -2.73 -0.93
C ALA A 264 0.49 -1.40 -0.44
N VAL A 265 0.92 -0.53 -1.37
CA VAL A 265 1.39 0.84 -1.09
C VAL A 265 0.33 1.71 -0.39
N LYS A 266 -0.97 1.41 -0.56
CA LYS A 266 -2.11 2.09 0.09
C LYS A 266 -2.69 1.34 1.29
N PHE A 267 -2.03 0.27 1.78
CA PHE A 267 -2.54 -0.63 2.83
C PHE A 267 -3.94 -1.21 2.55
N ARG A 268 -4.23 -1.56 1.28
CA ARG A 268 -5.51 -2.15 0.83
C ARG A 268 -5.41 -3.63 0.48
N SER A 269 -4.20 -4.17 0.38
CA SER A 269 -3.94 -5.61 0.34
C SER A 269 -2.60 -5.92 1.01
N SER A 270 -2.51 -7.11 1.58
CA SER A 270 -1.28 -7.72 2.08
C SER A 270 -0.61 -8.51 0.96
N LEU A 271 0.71 -8.40 0.83
CA LEU A 271 1.53 -9.27 -0.02
C LEU A 271 2.68 -9.84 0.81
N PRO A 272 3.07 -11.11 0.64
CA PRO A 272 4.27 -11.66 1.26
C PRO A 272 5.51 -10.86 0.86
N ASP A 273 6.47 -10.64 1.78
CA ASP A 273 7.69 -9.85 1.56
C ASP A 273 8.37 -10.18 0.21
N THR A 274 8.56 -11.48 -0.07
CA THR A 274 9.21 -11.99 -1.30
C THR A 274 8.40 -11.70 -2.57
N ASN A 275 7.08 -11.71 -2.48
CA ASN A 275 6.18 -11.35 -3.58
C ASN A 275 6.19 -9.83 -3.80
N LEU A 276 6.11 -9.01 -2.74
CA LEU A 276 6.18 -7.56 -2.85
C LEU A 276 7.52 -7.11 -3.46
N GLN A 277 8.64 -7.68 -3.01
CA GLN A 277 9.96 -7.50 -3.60
C GLN A 277 9.98 -7.90 -5.09
N SER A 278 9.34 -9.02 -5.44
CA SER A 278 9.24 -9.50 -6.82
C SER A 278 8.36 -8.61 -7.70
N VAL A 279 7.26 -8.02 -7.20
CA VAL A 279 6.43 -7.05 -7.96
C VAL A 279 7.19 -5.74 -8.19
N LEU A 280 7.85 -5.21 -7.15
CA LEU A 280 8.71 -4.03 -7.28
C LEU A 280 9.80 -4.24 -8.33
N GLN A 281 10.49 -5.38 -8.25
CA GLN A 281 11.54 -5.73 -9.20
C GLN A 281 10.97 -6.00 -10.60
N PHE A 282 9.79 -6.59 -10.75
CA PHE A 282 9.09 -6.76 -12.05
C PHE A 282 8.88 -5.43 -12.78
N VAL A 283 8.46 -4.37 -12.06
CA VAL A 283 8.34 -3.03 -12.66
C VAL A 283 9.72 -2.43 -12.97
N ALA A 284 10.71 -2.63 -12.09
CA ALA A 284 12.07 -2.16 -12.33
C ALA A 284 12.70 -2.80 -13.57
N VAL A 285 12.45 -4.07 -13.85
CA VAL A 285 12.95 -4.78 -15.05
C VAL A 285 12.38 -4.18 -16.34
N ASP A 286 11.09 -3.88 -16.40
CA ASP A 286 10.46 -3.22 -17.55
C ASP A 286 11.02 -1.80 -17.79
N ALA A 287 11.45 -1.13 -16.71
CA ALA A 287 12.18 0.13 -16.76
C ALA A 287 13.66 -0.01 -17.16
N GLY A 288 14.19 -1.23 -17.32
CA GLY A 288 15.60 -1.50 -17.56
C GLY A 288 16.50 -1.29 -16.33
N SER A 289 15.92 -1.34 -15.13
CA SER A 289 16.52 -1.07 -13.83
C SER A 289 16.60 -2.33 -12.95
N ARG A 290 17.28 -2.22 -11.80
CA ARG A 290 17.15 -3.16 -10.68
C ARG A 290 17.02 -2.41 -9.36
N ILE A 291 16.34 -3.02 -8.41
CA ILE A 291 16.23 -2.61 -7.00
C ILE A 291 17.14 -3.53 -6.18
N SER A 292 17.59 -3.08 -5.00
CA SER A 292 18.34 -3.93 -4.06
C SER A 292 17.74 -3.88 -2.66
N PHE A 293 17.22 -5.04 -2.23
CA PHE A 293 16.74 -5.25 -0.87
C PHE A 293 17.90 -5.56 0.09
N GLY A 294 19.06 -5.93 -0.43
CA GLY A 294 20.25 -6.34 0.33
C GLY A 294 20.49 -7.85 0.30
N SER A 295 19.84 -8.56 -0.63
CA SER A 295 19.87 -10.01 -0.78
C SER A 295 20.74 -10.42 -1.97
N GLU A 296 21.33 -11.62 -1.93
CA GLU A 296 22.01 -12.20 -3.10
C GLU A 296 21.02 -12.38 -4.29
N SER A 297 19.73 -12.58 -4.00
CA SER A 297 18.67 -12.67 -5.01
C SER A 297 18.48 -11.40 -5.85
N ASP A 298 18.85 -10.21 -5.32
CA ASP A 298 18.83 -8.93 -6.07
C ASP A 298 19.65 -9.02 -7.37
N ASN A 299 20.69 -9.86 -7.37
CA ASN A 299 21.61 -10.04 -8.49
C ASN A 299 21.26 -11.19 -9.44
N ALA A 300 20.25 -12.00 -9.12
CA ALA A 300 19.85 -13.16 -9.92
C ALA A 300 19.59 -12.77 -11.40
N PRO A 301 20.08 -13.54 -12.39
CA PRO A 301 19.71 -13.31 -13.78
C PRO A 301 18.21 -13.58 -13.98
N TYR A 302 17.62 -12.84 -14.91
CA TYR A 302 16.33 -13.15 -15.53
C TYR A 302 16.60 -13.20 -17.04
N ASP A 303 15.92 -14.10 -17.75
CA ASP A 303 16.06 -14.24 -19.21
C ASP A 303 14.80 -13.74 -19.90
N LEU A 304 14.94 -12.90 -20.91
CA LEU A 304 13.83 -12.23 -21.59
C LEU A 304 14.13 -12.14 -23.10
N PRO A 305 13.23 -12.62 -23.98
CA PRO A 305 13.47 -12.56 -25.42
C PRO A 305 13.63 -11.10 -25.89
N PHE A 306 14.60 -10.84 -26.77
CA PHE A 306 14.97 -9.50 -27.19
C PHE A 306 13.75 -8.70 -27.70
N GLY A 307 13.54 -7.52 -27.12
CA GLY A 307 12.41 -6.63 -27.44
C GLY A 307 11.13 -6.89 -26.64
N SER A 308 11.01 -8.02 -25.94
CA SER A 308 9.86 -8.30 -25.07
C SER A 308 9.81 -7.34 -23.88
N ARG A 309 8.61 -6.82 -23.59
CA ARG A 309 8.35 -5.90 -22.46
C ARG A 309 6.97 -6.19 -21.87
N THR A 310 6.86 -6.11 -20.55
CA THR A 310 5.58 -6.27 -19.85
C THR A 310 4.74 -4.99 -19.87
N ARG A 311 5.39 -3.84 -20.12
CA ARG A 311 4.83 -2.48 -20.01
C ARG A 311 4.31 -2.17 -18.61
N ALA A 312 4.97 -2.74 -17.60
CA ALA A 312 4.68 -2.51 -16.18
C ALA A 312 4.88 -1.05 -15.76
N LEU A 313 5.93 -0.36 -16.23
CA LEU A 313 6.16 1.04 -15.84
C LEU A 313 5.17 1.99 -16.55
N ASP A 314 4.74 1.64 -17.78
CA ASP A 314 3.58 2.30 -18.44
C ASP A 314 2.29 2.18 -17.60
N CYS A 315 2.10 1.07 -16.87
CA CYS A 315 0.93 0.86 -16.01
C CYS A 315 1.01 1.61 -14.67
N ILE A 316 2.22 1.95 -14.18
CA ILE A 316 2.40 2.85 -13.01
C ILE A 316 2.06 4.31 -13.36
N ARG A 317 2.27 4.75 -14.61
CA ARG A 317 2.08 6.16 -15.04
C ARG A 317 0.79 6.81 -14.55
N GLN A 318 -0.32 6.07 -14.50
CA GLN A 318 -1.63 6.57 -14.07
C GLN A 318 -1.73 6.82 -12.54
N TYR A 319 -0.89 6.16 -11.74
CA TYR A 319 -0.84 6.24 -10.27
C TYR A 319 0.36 7.05 -9.75
N ILE A 320 1.07 7.75 -10.65
CA ILE A 320 2.30 8.51 -10.34
C ILE A 320 2.07 9.59 -9.28
N VAL A 321 0.86 10.15 -9.18
CA VAL A 321 0.50 11.16 -8.20
C VAL A 321 0.39 10.52 -6.81
N GLU A 322 -0.35 9.42 -6.65
CA GLU A 322 -0.43 8.75 -5.35
C GLU A 322 0.89 8.13 -4.92
N ALA A 323 1.76 7.73 -5.86
CA ALA A 323 3.12 7.31 -5.56
C ALA A 323 3.98 8.48 -5.01
N VAL A 324 3.80 9.71 -5.53
CA VAL A 324 4.45 10.92 -4.99
C VAL A 324 3.89 11.29 -3.61
N GLU A 325 2.57 11.23 -3.40
CA GLU A 325 1.97 11.49 -2.08
C GLU A 325 2.36 10.42 -1.05
N PHE A 326 2.54 9.16 -1.46
CA PHE A 326 3.11 8.10 -0.62
C PHE A 326 4.57 8.40 -0.20
N ILE A 327 5.40 8.92 -1.11
CA ILE A 327 6.77 9.33 -0.76
C ILE A 327 6.76 10.53 0.21
N LYS A 328 5.79 11.45 0.07
CA LYS A 328 5.58 12.56 1.02
C LYS A 328 5.07 12.11 2.39
N ASP A 329 4.32 11.00 2.52
CA ASP A 329 3.83 10.53 3.81
C ASP A 329 5.00 10.22 4.76
N TRP A 330 5.17 11.11 5.73
CA TRP A 330 6.20 11.02 6.75
C TRP A 330 5.87 10.05 7.86
N ASN A 331 4.58 9.77 8.08
CA ASN A 331 4.14 8.79 9.06
C ASN A 331 4.23 7.38 8.50
N PHE A 332 4.39 7.17 7.18
CA PHE A 332 4.47 5.84 6.58
C PHE A 332 5.51 4.93 7.25
N THR A 333 6.72 5.42 7.46
CA THR A 333 7.80 4.69 8.13
C THR A 333 7.66 4.64 9.65
N ALA A 334 6.75 5.43 10.24
CA ALA A 334 6.54 5.57 11.68
C ALA A 334 5.25 4.89 12.20
N LYS A 335 4.30 4.57 11.31
CA LYS A 335 3.07 3.82 11.60
C LYS A 335 3.43 2.48 12.24
N SER A 336 2.62 2.07 13.20
CA SER A 336 3.04 1.12 14.22
C SER A 336 3.16 -0.31 13.68
N SER A 337 3.94 -1.15 14.37
CA SER A 337 4.01 -2.59 14.12
C SER A 337 2.70 -3.36 14.43
N LYS A 338 1.61 -2.67 14.76
CA LYS A 338 0.25 -3.23 14.76
C LYS A 338 -0.47 -3.02 13.43
N GLU A 339 -0.25 -1.89 12.76
CA GLU A 339 -0.82 -1.57 11.45
C GLU A 339 -0.03 -2.26 10.34
N ASN A 340 1.30 -2.25 10.44
CA ASN A 340 2.19 -2.96 9.51
C ASN A 340 2.10 -4.51 9.60
N ARG A 341 1.23 -5.07 10.45
CA ARG A 341 0.92 -6.53 10.44
C ARG A 341 0.30 -7.01 9.14
N GLN A 342 -0.29 -6.10 8.37
CA GLN A 342 -0.80 -6.39 7.02
C GLN A 342 0.30 -6.32 5.93
N LEU A 343 1.58 -6.16 6.30
CA LEU A 343 2.70 -6.12 5.37
C LEU A 343 3.76 -7.22 5.59
N SER A 344 3.75 -7.97 6.71
CA SER A 344 4.81 -8.93 7.02
C SER A 344 4.39 -9.98 8.05
N GLU A 345 4.91 -11.21 7.93
CA GLU A 345 4.73 -12.26 8.94
C GLU A 345 5.31 -11.90 10.32
N PRO A 346 4.75 -12.42 11.43
CA PRO A 346 5.10 -11.99 12.79
C PRO A 346 6.38 -12.64 13.35
N ASN A 347 7.50 -12.66 12.61
CA ASN A 347 8.77 -13.24 13.09
C ASN A 347 10.03 -12.42 12.77
N LEU A 348 10.74 -12.07 13.86
CA LEU A 348 12.13 -11.57 13.97
C LEU A 348 12.52 -10.25 13.27
N HIS A 349 12.95 -9.31 14.14
CA HIS A 349 13.46 -7.96 13.84
C HIS A 349 12.43 -6.98 13.24
N GLN A 350 12.68 -5.69 13.46
CA GLN A 350 11.86 -4.61 12.90
C GLN A 350 12.09 -4.58 11.38
N THR A 351 11.08 -4.98 10.62
CA THR A 351 11.19 -5.20 9.17
C THR A 351 11.67 -3.96 8.44
N THR A 352 12.72 -4.09 7.64
CA THR A 352 13.21 -2.99 6.79
C THR A 352 12.27 -2.73 5.61
N LEU A 353 11.33 -3.64 5.35
CA LEU A 353 10.38 -3.65 4.23
C LEU A 353 9.70 -2.29 3.97
N PRO A 354 9.22 -1.49 4.94
CA PRO A 354 8.65 -0.17 4.65
C PRO A 354 9.72 0.80 4.10
N ILE A 355 10.92 0.78 4.66
CA ILE A 355 12.04 1.65 4.23
C ILE A 355 12.48 1.26 2.82
N ASP A 356 12.60 -0.04 2.56
CA ASP A 356 12.97 -0.59 1.25
C ASP A 356 11.86 -0.38 0.21
N LEU A 357 10.57 -0.48 0.59
CA LEU A 357 9.43 -0.12 -0.26
C LEU A 357 9.45 1.37 -0.62
N LYS A 358 9.70 2.26 0.35
CA LYS A 358 9.76 3.71 0.09
C LYS A 358 10.93 4.08 -0.82
N ALA A 359 12.11 3.47 -0.63
CA ALA A 359 13.24 3.60 -1.55
C ALA A 359 12.90 3.07 -2.96
N SER A 360 12.29 1.89 -3.05
CA SER A 360 11.91 1.23 -4.31
C SER A 360 10.90 2.04 -5.11
N VAL A 361 9.83 2.52 -4.47
CA VAL A 361 8.81 3.37 -5.11
C VAL A 361 9.44 4.69 -5.56
N SER A 362 10.34 5.28 -4.77
CA SER A 362 11.08 6.49 -5.16
C SER A 362 11.95 6.29 -6.41
N GLN A 363 12.61 5.13 -6.53
CA GLN A 363 13.37 4.75 -7.73
C GLN A 363 12.46 4.56 -8.96
N LEU A 364 11.29 3.95 -8.81
CA LEU A 364 10.32 3.77 -9.90
C LEU A 364 9.69 5.11 -10.34
N VAL A 365 9.35 5.98 -9.39
CA VAL A 365 8.85 7.34 -9.65
C VAL A 365 9.90 8.18 -10.37
N ALA A 366 11.16 8.14 -9.92
CA ALA A 366 12.28 8.82 -10.59
C ALA A 366 12.45 8.36 -12.05
N LEU A 367 12.36 7.05 -12.31
CA LEU A 367 12.47 6.47 -13.66
C LEU A 367 11.31 6.87 -14.58
N GLU A 368 10.08 6.92 -14.08
CA GLU A 368 8.94 7.37 -14.89
C GLU A 368 8.97 8.88 -15.12
N LEU A 369 9.24 9.70 -14.10
CA LEU A 369 9.36 11.16 -14.24
C LEU A 369 10.48 11.57 -15.22
N THR A 370 11.56 10.78 -15.33
CA THR A 370 12.64 11.03 -16.30
C THR A 370 12.16 10.99 -17.75
N LYS A 371 11.12 10.20 -18.07
CA LYS A 371 10.59 10.07 -19.44
C LYS A 371 9.74 11.25 -19.90
N HIS A 372 9.29 12.08 -18.97
CA HIS A 372 8.36 13.17 -19.27
C HIS A 372 9.09 14.50 -19.45
N SER A 373 8.59 15.34 -20.37
CA SER A 373 8.98 16.75 -20.44
C SER A 373 8.42 17.52 -19.24
N GLU A 374 9.04 18.66 -18.96
CA GLU A 374 8.64 19.56 -17.87
C GLU A 374 7.21 20.08 -18.06
N ASP A 375 6.81 20.37 -19.30
CA ASP A 375 5.44 20.81 -19.67
C ASP A 375 4.36 19.72 -19.47
N SER A 376 4.76 18.48 -19.21
CA SER A 376 3.79 17.39 -19.04
C SER A 376 2.90 17.61 -17.81
N LYS A 377 1.64 17.21 -17.92
CA LYS A 377 0.68 17.22 -16.80
C LYS A 377 1.08 16.28 -15.65
N ILE A 378 2.02 15.36 -15.89
CA ILE A 378 2.57 14.42 -14.90
C ILE A 378 3.71 15.08 -14.12
N HIS A 379 4.71 15.62 -14.82
CA HIS A 379 5.85 16.29 -14.19
C HIS A 379 5.39 17.49 -13.35
N ASN A 380 4.50 18.35 -13.89
CA ASN A 380 3.96 19.48 -13.14
C ASN A 380 3.22 19.07 -11.85
N LYS A 381 2.44 17.98 -11.88
CA LYS A 381 1.76 17.48 -10.66
C LYS A 381 2.71 16.95 -9.59
N ALA A 382 3.91 16.50 -9.96
CA ALA A 382 4.90 15.97 -9.03
C ALA A 382 5.89 17.03 -8.53
N LEU A 383 6.30 17.97 -9.40
CA LEU A 383 7.50 18.79 -9.20
C LEU A 383 7.33 20.29 -9.50
N ALA A 384 6.15 20.82 -9.86
CA ALA A 384 5.99 22.25 -10.14
C ALA A 384 6.35 23.18 -8.94
N TRP A 385 6.27 22.66 -7.71
CA TRP A 385 6.74 23.35 -6.50
C TRP A 385 8.23 23.72 -6.59
N LEU A 386 9.04 22.95 -7.31
CA LEU A 386 10.49 23.13 -7.39
C LEU A 386 10.86 24.46 -8.07
N LYS A 387 10.11 24.82 -9.12
CA LYS A 387 10.21 26.11 -9.83
C LYS A 387 9.55 27.29 -9.11
N SER A 388 9.03 27.08 -7.90
CA SER A 388 8.32 28.10 -7.12
C SER A 388 8.69 28.12 -5.62
N PRO A 389 9.98 28.34 -5.24
CA PRO A 389 10.34 28.60 -3.85
C PRO A 389 9.58 29.82 -3.29
N PRO A 390 9.03 29.75 -2.06
CA PRO A 390 8.30 30.86 -1.47
C PRO A 390 9.23 32.05 -1.15
N THR A 391 8.78 33.26 -1.47
CA THR A 391 9.53 34.50 -1.18
C THR A 391 9.44 34.88 0.30
N ALA A 392 10.33 35.77 0.76
CA ALA A 392 10.30 36.34 2.12
C ALA A 392 8.93 36.95 2.51
N SER A 393 8.13 37.41 1.54
CA SER A 393 6.78 37.94 1.79
C SER A 393 5.69 36.88 2.00
N GLN A 394 5.99 35.62 1.64
CA GLN A 394 5.07 34.47 1.69
C GLN A 394 5.45 33.46 2.78
N LEU A 395 6.58 33.63 3.47
CA LEU A 395 7.09 32.67 4.44
C LEU A 395 6.34 32.72 5.78
N GLY A 396 5.23 31.98 5.84
CA GLY A 396 4.58 31.58 7.08
C GLY A 396 5.05 30.20 7.58
N ARG A 397 4.45 29.74 8.68
CA ARG A 397 4.78 28.43 9.28
C ARG A 397 4.38 27.25 8.38
N GLN A 398 3.27 27.35 7.65
CA GLN A 398 2.82 26.26 6.80
C GLN A 398 3.76 26.09 5.60
N GLU A 399 4.13 27.19 4.96
CA GLU A 399 5.02 27.24 3.82
C GLU A 399 6.42 26.68 4.17
N LEU A 400 6.89 26.93 5.40
CA LEU A 400 8.12 26.32 5.93
C LEU A 400 8.00 24.80 6.16
N LEU A 401 6.85 24.30 6.64
CA LEU A 401 6.59 22.86 6.76
C LEU A 401 6.46 22.18 5.39
N ASP A 402 5.89 22.89 4.41
CA ASP A 402 5.80 22.45 3.03
C ASP A 402 7.19 22.42 2.39
N CYS A 403 8.05 23.43 2.61
CA CYS A 403 9.47 23.39 2.23
C CYS A 403 10.20 22.15 2.81
N VAL A 404 9.98 21.80 4.08
CA VAL A 404 10.56 20.59 4.68
C VAL A 404 10.04 19.33 3.99
N THR A 405 8.73 19.25 3.71
CA THR A 405 8.10 18.14 2.99
C THR A 405 8.65 17.99 1.57
N HIS A 406 8.82 19.10 0.85
CA HIS A 406 9.39 19.16 -0.49
C HIS A 406 10.86 18.72 -0.54
N MET A 407 11.70 19.19 0.39
CA MET A 407 13.10 18.70 0.51
C MET A 407 13.18 17.20 0.78
N ARG A 408 12.23 16.64 1.55
CA ARG A 408 12.20 15.19 1.84
C ARG A 408 11.77 14.37 0.63
N LEU A 409 10.77 14.82 -0.12
CA LEU A 409 10.40 14.24 -1.41
C LEU A 409 11.60 14.28 -2.37
N LEU A 410 12.29 15.42 -2.47
CA LEU A 410 13.49 15.58 -3.29
C LEU A 410 14.60 14.61 -2.87
N ALA A 411 14.89 14.49 -1.57
CA ALA A 411 15.88 13.54 -1.06
C ALA A 411 15.56 12.09 -1.44
N TRP A 412 14.31 11.66 -1.30
CA TRP A 412 13.86 10.33 -1.72
C TRP A 412 13.99 10.12 -3.24
N LEU A 413 13.65 11.12 -4.07
CA LEU A 413 13.81 11.03 -5.53
C LEU A 413 15.28 10.98 -5.97
N LEU A 414 16.15 11.79 -5.37
CA LEU A 414 17.60 11.78 -5.64
C LEU A 414 18.24 10.45 -5.19
N HIS A 415 17.81 9.90 -4.04
CA HIS A 415 18.19 8.56 -3.59
C HIS A 415 17.75 7.49 -4.59
N GLY A 416 16.52 7.58 -5.13
CA GLY A 416 16.01 6.72 -6.19
C GLY A 416 16.85 6.76 -7.47
N SER A 417 17.21 7.96 -7.95
CA SER A 417 18.09 8.14 -9.11
C SER A 417 19.49 7.57 -8.90
N LEU A 418 20.10 7.81 -7.74
CA LEU A 418 21.41 7.26 -7.40
C LEU A 418 21.37 5.73 -7.21
N SER A 419 20.29 5.20 -6.63
CA SER A 419 20.03 3.77 -6.52
C SER A 419 19.86 3.10 -7.89
N HIS A 420 19.21 3.77 -8.85
CA HIS A 420 19.22 3.31 -10.24
C HIS A 420 20.63 3.34 -10.83
N PHE A 421 21.37 4.46 -10.72
CA PHE A 421 22.73 4.56 -11.26
C PHE A 421 23.65 3.45 -10.74
N VAL A 422 23.54 3.07 -9.46
CA VAL A 422 24.28 1.95 -8.88
C VAL A 422 23.87 0.61 -9.51
N HIS A 423 22.59 0.23 -9.38
CA HIS A 423 22.14 -1.15 -9.65
C HIS A 423 21.78 -1.44 -11.11
N CYS A 424 21.63 -0.40 -11.95
CA CYS A 424 21.35 -0.55 -13.37
C CYS A 424 22.52 -1.21 -14.12
N ARG A 425 22.20 -2.25 -14.89
CA ARG A 425 23.12 -2.96 -15.79
C ARG A 425 23.10 -2.42 -17.23
N ASN A 426 22.16 -1.52 -17.58
CA ASN A 426 22.01 -0.95 -18.92
C ASN A 426 22.41 0.55 -18.92
N PRO A 427 23.61 0.93 -19.42
CA PRO A 427 24.08 2.31 -19.40
C PRO A 427 23.32 3.26 -20.34
N HIS A 428 22.36 2.77 -21.13
CA HIS A 428 21.48 3.59 -21.96
C HIS A 428 20.19 4.01 -21.23
N VAL A 429 19.89 3.44 -20.06
CA VAL A 429 18.80 3.92 -19.20
C VAL A 429 19.34 5.04 -18.33
N ASN A 430 18.67 6.18 -18.42
CA ASN A 430 18.96 7.38 -17.62
C ASN A 430 17.86 7.56 -16.57
N CYS A 431 18.20 8.18 -15.44
CA CYS A 431 17.25 8.44 -14.34
C CYS A 431 17.50 9.85 -13.80
N HIS A 432 17.07 10.85 -14.56
CA HIS A 432 17.20 12.28 -14.30
C HIS A 432 15.82 12.95 -14.18
N PRO A 433 15.07 12.73 -13.08
CA PRO A 433 13.76 13.33 -12.85
C PRO A 433 13.86 14.83 -12.54
N VAL A 434 14.97 15.27 -11.95
CA VAL A 434 15.27 16.67 -11.58
C VAL A 434 16.35 17.18 -12.52
N LYS A 435 16.12 18.31 -13.20
CA LYS A 435 17.07 18.86 -14.18
C LYS A 435 18.12 19.73 -13.51
N PHE A 436 19.27 19.93 -14.15
CA PHE A 436 20.38 20.69 -13.56
C PHE A 436 20.13 22.20 -13.54
N GLU A 437 19.17 22.67 -14.34
CA GLU A 437 18.62 24.01 -14.36
C GLU A 437 17.96 24.39 -13.02
N GLU A 438 17.41 23.40 -12.30
CA GLU A 438 16.78 23.55 -10.98
C GLU A 438 17.79 23.79 -9.84
N ASN A 439 19.10 23.71 -10.12
CA ASN A 439 20.19 23.91 -9.16
C ASN A 439 20.02 25.18 -8.31
N THR A 440 19.58 26.26 -8.94
CA THR A 440 19.36 27.55 -8.29
C THR A 440 18.19 27.51 -7.32
N HIS A 441 17.07 26.88 -7.68
CA HIS A 441 15.88 26.75 -6.83
C HIS A 441 16.08 25.78 -5.66
N ILE A 442 16.81 24.67 -5.86
CA ILE A 442 17.15 23.73 -4.79
C ILE A 442 18.00 24.42 -3.72
N ALA A 443 18.97 25.25 -4.14
CA ALA A 443 19.75 26.07 -3.23
C ALA A 443 18.86 27.08 -2.47
N ASP A 444 17.86 27.68 -3.11
CA ASP A 444 16.95 28.62 -2.45
C ASP A 444 16.04 27.93 -1.43
N TYR A 445 15.53 26.73 -1.70
CA TYR A 445 14.81 25.90 -0.72
C TYR A 445 15.67 25.55 0.51
N VAL A 446 16.96 25.23 0.31
CA VAL A 446 17.91 25.01 1.41
C VAL A 446 18.15 26.29 2.21
N LEU A 447 18.35 27.43 1.52
CA LEU A 447 18.59 28.73 2.15
C LEU A 447 17.40 29.21 2.98
N ILE A 448 16.17 29.04 2.49
CA ILE A 448 14.93 29.35 3.23
C ILE A 448 14.93 28.68 4.61
N ILE A 449 15.27 27.39 4.65
CA ILE A 449 15.28 26.65 5.92
C ILE A 449 16.48 27.04 6.78
N LEU A 450 17.68 27.25 6.23
CA LEU A 450 18.83 27.76 6.99
C LEU A 450 18.54 29.13 7.63
N PHE A 451 17.89 30.05 6.91
CA PHE A 451 17.53 31.37 7.44
C PHE A 451 16.40 31.30 8.48
N SER A 452 15.44 30.39 8.34
CA SER A 452 14.37 30.19 9.35
C SER A 452 14.89 29.87 10.76
N PHE A 453 16.07 29.26 10.88
CA PHE A 453 16.78 29.05 12.15
C PHE A 453 17.67 30.23 12.57
N ALA A 454 18.18 31.01 11.61
CA ALA A 454 19.04 32.15 11.89
C ALA A 454 18.26 33.37 12.44
N GLU A 455 17.03 33.58 11.95
CA GLU A 455 16.18 34.73 12.29
C GLU A 455 15.27 34.51 13.53
N GLN A 456 15.36 33.33 14.17
CA GLN A 456 14.62 32.96 15.39
C GLN A 456 13.11 33.26 15.32
N LEU A 457 12.43 32.62 14.36
CA LEU A 457 10.98 32.72 14.17
C LEU A 457 10.17 32.40 15.44
N LYS A 458 9.01 33.06 15.60
CA LYS A 458 8.13 32.98 16.78
C LYS A 458 7.73 31.54 17.18
N GLU A 459 7.64 30.65 16.21
CA GLU A 459 7.46 29.21 16.42
C GLU A 459 8.56 28.49 15.61
N PRO A 460 9.57 27.87 16.25
CA PRO A 460 10.69 27.29 15.54
C PRO A 460 10.30 25.97 14.84
N LEU A 461 10.92 25.71 13.69
CA LEU A 461 10.90 24.38 13.07
C LEU A 461 11.61 23.36 13.97
N SER A 462 11.24 22.07 13.85
CA SER A 462 12.05 21.03 14.47
C SER A 462 13.44 20.98 13.85
N LYS A 463 14.45 20.70 14.68
CA LYS A 463 15.86 20.55 14.29
C LYS A 463 16.07 19.50 13.19
N SER A 464 15.16 18.53 13.01
CA SER A 464 15.19 17.59 11.88
C SER A 464 15.11 18.28 10.51
N ALA A 465 14.54 19.50 10.41
CA ALA A 465 14.56 20.30 9.19
C ALA A 465 15.99 20.64 8.72
N LEU A 466 16.94 20.87 9.64
CA LEU A 466 18.36 21.06 9.30
C LEU A 466 18.97 19.76 8.76
N TYR A 467 18.67 18.61 9.38
CA TYR A 467 19.11 17.32 8.84
C TYR A 467 18.60 17.13 7.41
N HIS A 468 17.32 17.41 7.12
CA HIS A 468 16.78 17.28 5.77
C HIS A 468 17.44 18.25 4.77
N ALA A 469 17.77 19.48 5.18
CA ALA A 469 18.50 20.43 4.33
C ALA A 469 19.92 19.92 3.98
N PHE A 470 20.69 19.49 4.98
CA PHE A 470 22.03 18.92 4.75
C PHE A 470 21.97 17.61 3.96
N ASN A 471 20.96 16.77 4.16
CA ASN A 471 20.75 15.54 3.40
C ASN A 471 20.45 15.83 1.92
N VAL A 472 19.68 16.88 1.59
CA VAL A 472 19.50 17.35 0.21
C VAL A 472 20.83 17.86 -0.37
N CYS A 473 21.63 18.63 0.38
CA CYS A 473 22.94 19.07 -0.09
C CYS A 473 23.91 17.90 -0.39
N GLU A 474 23.90 16.86 0.46
CA GLU A 474 24.69 15.63 0.31
C GLU A 474 24.27 14.84 -0.94
N LEU A 475 22.96 14.58 -1.08
CA LEU A 475 22.36 13.87 -2.21
C LEU A 475 22.46 14.62 -3.54
N TRP A 476 22.23 15.93 -3.56
CA TRP A 476 22.29 16.76 -4.77
C TRP A 476 23.71 16.84 -5.32
N THR A 477 24.71 16.99 -4.43
CA THR A 477 26.13 16.99 -4.81
C THR A 477 26.53 15.66 -5.46
N LEU A 478 26.09 14.52 -4.91
CA LEU A 478 26.36 13.20 -5.49
C LEU A 478 25.54 12.92 -6.76
N TYR A 479 24.30 13.40 -6.84
CA TYR A 479 23.46 13.29 -8.03
C TYR A 479 24.10 13.97 -9.24
N CYS A 480 24.55 15.22 -9.09
CA CYS A 480 25.24 15.96 -10.16
C CYS A 480 26.60 15.35 -10.54
N ASP A 481 27.34 14.79 -9.58
CA ASP A 481 28.66 14.18 -9.80
C ASP A 481 28.60 12.80 -10.48
N GLN A 482 27.60 11.98 -10.12
CA GLN A 482 27.52 10.57 -10.54
C GLN A 482 26.57 10.36 -11.73
N THR A 483 25.45 11.09 -11.79
CA THR A 483 24.51 11.00 -12.91
C THR A 483 24.92 11.97 -14.02
N LYS A 484 24.96 11.51 -15.28
CA LYS A 484 25.39 12.33 -16.43
C LYS A 484 24.29 12.39 -17.47
N SER A 485 24.00 13.58 -18.00
CA SER A 485 23.18 13.68 -19.20
C SER A 485 23.94 13.05 -20.40
N PRO A 486 23.26 12.34 -21.32
CA PRO A 486 23.92 11.67 -22.44
C PRO A 486 24.57 12.68 -23.40
N GLY A 487 25.88 12.85 -23.28
CA GLY A 487 26.70 13.77 -24.09
C GLY A 487 27.54 14.76 -23.28
N GLU A 488 27.29 14.88 -21.97
CA GLU A 488 27.92 15.92 -21.14
C GLU A 488 29.30 15.54 -20.57
N SER A 489 30.08 16.58 -20.29
CA SER A 489 31.43 16.49 -19.73
C SER A 489 31.43 16.54 -18.20
N SER A 490 32.34 15.82 -17.53
CA SER A 490 32.47 15.84 -16.05
C SER A 490 32.83 17.24 -15.50
N THR A 491 33.36 18.12 -16.35
CA THR A 491 33.59 19.54 -16.06
C THR A 491 32.30 20.32 -15.82
N GLN A 492 31.21 19.98 -16.50
CA GLN A 492 29.91 20.66 -16.36
C GLN A 492 29.23 20.31 -15.03
N ALA A 493 29.15 19.01 -14.71
CA ALA A 493 28.74 18.49 -13.40
C ALA A 493 29.45 19.19 -12.23
N THR A 494 30.77 19.35 -12.35
CA THR A 494 31.56 20.07 -11.34
C THR A 494 31.17 21.55 -11.24
N SER A 495 30.82 22.20 -12.36
CA SER A 495 30.42 23.61 -12.37
C SER A 495 29.09 23.84 -11.64
N ILE A 496 28.08 23.00 -11.90
CA ILE A 496 26.76 23.02 -11.26
C ILE A 496 26.90 22.91 -9.72
N VAL A 497 27.74 21.98 -9.27
CA VAL A 497 28.04 21.80 -7.83
C VAL A 497 28.75 23.02 -7.23
N MET A 498 29.69 23.65 -7.94
CA MET A 498 30.36 24.86 -7.43
C MET A 498 29.42 26.08 -7.38
N GLU A 499 28.46 26.19 -8.29
CA GLU A 499 27.40 27.21 -8.25
C GLU A 499 26.47 27.00 -7.04
N PHE A 500 26.00 25.76 -6.83
CA PHE A 500 25.16 25.36 -5.70
C PHE A 500 25.78 25.78 -4.37
N TRP A 501 27.03 25.36 -4.15
CA TRP A 501 27.76 25.68 -2.93
C TRP A 501 28.19 27.14 -2.85
N GLY A 502 28.27 27.85 -3.98
CA GLY A 502 28.40 29.32 -4.03
C GLY A 502 27.20 30.03 -3.40
N LYS A 503 25.97 29.58 -3.65
CA LYS A 503 24.75 30.06 -2.97
C LYS A 503 24.69 29.59 -1.50
N VAL A 504 24.91 28.31 -1.23
CA VAL A 504 24.60 27.68 0.07
C VAL A 504 25.66 27.97 1.15
N THR A 505 26.94 28.07 0.80
CA THR A 505 28.03 28.28 1.77
C THR A 505 27.86 29.59 2.59
N PRO A 506 27.52 30.75 1.98
CA PRO A 506 27.16 31.96 2.73
C PRO A 506 25.98 31.77 3.70
N GLY A 507 24.97 30.99 3.34
CA GLY A 507 23.80 30.71 4.21
C GLY A 507 24.17 29.92 5.46
N ILE A 508 25.03 28.90 5.33
CA ILE A 508 25.55 28.14 6.47
C ILE A 508 26.39 29.04 7.39
N LEU A 509 27.24 29.90 6.81
CA LEU A 509 28.02 30.87 7.58
C LEU A 509 27.12 31.87 8.32
N HIS A 510 26.07 32.37 7.67
CA HIS A 510 25.08 33.24 8.31
C HIS A 510 24.42 32.54 9.50
N LEU A 511 23.88 31.34 9.31
CA LEU A 511 23.29 30.52 10.38
C LEU A 511 24.24 30.35 11.57
N LEU A 512 25.51 30.00 11.31
CA LEU A 512 26.54 29.85 12.34
C LEU A 512 26.81 31.17 13.11
N THR A 513 26.76 32.32 12.44
CA THR A 513 26.98 33.62 13.11
C THR A 513 25.82 34.07 13.99
N GLN A 514 24.57 33.79 13.59
CA GLN A 514 23.38 34.21 14.34
C GLN A 514 23.03 33.20 15.43
N ALA A 515 22.64 31.98 15.06
CA ALA A 515 22.19 30.92 15.96
C ALA A 515 23.36 30.06 16.47
N LYS A 516 24.22 30.67 17.29
CA LYS A 516 25.47 30.08 17.79
C LYS A 516 25.24 28.77 18.56
N GLU A 517 24.10 28.62 19.21
CA GLU A 517 23.61 27.40 19.88
C GLU A 517 23.47 26.20 18.93
N LEU A 518 23.32 26.41 17.62
CA LEU A 518 23.24 25.35 16.61
C LEU A 518 24.61 24.93 16.04
N THR A 519 25.71 25.59 16.44
CA THR A 519 27.07 25.30 15.92
C THR A 519 27.43 23.82 15.98
N GLN A 520 27.08 23.13 17.08
CA GLN A 520 27.39 21.70 17.24
C GLN A 520 26.60 20.83 16.23
N ASN A 521 25.29 21.05 16.10
CA ASN A 521 24.43 20.34 15.16
C ASN A 521 24.88 20.56 13.70
N VAL A 522 25.13 21.82 13.33
CA VAL A 522 25.64 22.19 12.00
C VAL A 522 26.99 21.53 11.75
N SER A 523 27.91 21.52 12.72
CA SER A 523 29.21 20.86 12.57
C SER A 523 29.10 19.33 12.40
N HIS A 524 28.15 18.67 13.08
CA HIS A 524 27.90 17.24 12.91
C HIS A 524 27.37 16.95 11.50
N HIS A 525 26.33 17.67 11.05
CA HIS A 525 25.78 17.48 9.70
C HIS A 525 26.82 17.77 8.62
N PHE A 526 27.66 18.79 8.81
CA PHE A 526 28.74 19.13 7.88
C PHE A 526 29.86 18.07 7.84
N LEU A 527 30.20 17.44 8.97
CA LEU A 527 31.13 16.30 9.00
C LEU A 527 30.54 15.06 8.31
N ASN A 528 29.25 14.77 8.50
CA ASN A 528 28.59 13.66 7.81
C ASN A 528 28.67 13.84 6.29
N LEU A 529 28.34 15.05 5.80
CA LEU A 529 28.41 15.40 4.39
C LEU A 529 29.84 15.28 3.83
N LEU A 530 30.84 15.79 4.56
CA LEU A 530 32.26 15.67 4.19
C LEU A 530 32.72 14.19 4.10
N GLU A 531 32.37 13.39 5.10
CA GLU A 531 32.71 11.96 5.16
C GLU A 531 31.98 11.14 4.08
N ALA A 532 30.74 11.50 3.75
CA ALA A 532 29.92 10.86 2.73
C ALA A 532 30.43 11.12 1.30
N LEU A 533 30.70 12.39 0.95
CA LEU A 533 31.30 12.74 -0.33
C LEU A 533 32.65 12.05 -0.52
N GLN A 534 33.41 11.86 0.57
CA GLN A 534 34.67 11.14 0.53
C GLN A 534 34.51 9.61 0.42
N GLU A 535 33.58 8.99 1.15
CA GLU A 535 33.28 7.56 1.02
C GLU A 535 32.86 7.25 -0.42
N CYS A 536 32.04 8.11 -1.02
CA CYS A 536 31.60 8.04 -2.42
C CYS A 536 32.63 8.57 -3.44
N ASN A 537 33.90 8.77 -3.06
CA ASN A 537 35.00 9.22 -3.93
C ASN A 537 34.78 10.55 -4.70
N SER A 538 33.81 11.37 -4.31
CA SER A 538 33.18 12.41 -5.16
C SER A 538 34.16 13.38 -5.84
N THR A 539 33.89 13.76 -7.09
CA THR A 539 34.85 14.51 -7.91
C THR A 539 34.96 16.02 -7.63
N PRO A 540 33.90 16.75 -7.21
CA PRO A 540 34.01 18.17 -6.85
C PRO A 540 34.67 18.42 -5.49
N LEU A 541 34.70 17.43 -4.59
CA LEU A 541 35.16 17.58 -3.19
C LEU A 541 36.52 18.32 -3.04
N PRO A 542 37.57 18.09 -3.85
CA PRO A 542 38.82 18.85 -3.79
C PRO A 542 38.66 20.36 -4.04
N LYS A 543 37.66 20.79 -4.82
CA LYS A 543 37.34 22.20 -5.08
C LYS A 543 36.41 22.81 -4.01
N LEU A 544 35.66 21.98 -3.30
CA LEU A 544 34.79 22.41 -2.20
C LEU A 544 35.59 22.72 -0.93
N TYR A 545 36.69 22.00 -0.66
CA TYR A 545 37.57 22.26 0.51
C TYR A 545 37.99 23.74 0.70
N PRO A 546 38.48 24.48 -0.32
CA PRO A 546 38.78 25.90 -0.18
C PRO A 546 37.54 26.78 0.09
N MET A 547 36.42 26.51 -0.60
CA MET A 547 35.16 27.24 -0.42
C MET A 547 34.60 27.06 1.01
N TRP A 548 34.76 25.87 1.57
CA TRP A 548 34.31 25.50 2.90
C TRP A 548 35.29 25.84 4.03
N TYR A 549 36.49 26.31 3.71
CA TYR A 549 37.50 26.67 4.72
C TYR A 549 36.95 27.61 5.82
N PRO A 550 36.13 28.65 5.52
CA PRO A 550 35.54 29.49 6.58
C PRO A 550 34.56 28.73 7.50
N ILE A 551 33.76 27.78 6.98
CA ILE A 551 32.85 26.94 7.79
C ILE A 551 33.68 26.04 8.71
N LEU A 552 34.72 25.40 8.14
CA LEU A 552 35.62 24.55 8.90
C LEU A 552 36.35 25.33 10.00
N THR A 553 36.87 26.53 9.70
CA THR A 553 37.53 27.39 10.70
C THR A 553 36.56 27.90 11.76
N TYR A 554 35.31 28.20 11.42
CA TYR A 554 34.29 28.61 12.42
C TYR A 554 33.99 27.46 13.40
N CYS A 555 33.71 26.27 12.88
CA CYS A 555 33.34 25.11 13.70
C CYS A 555 34.53 24.55 14.50
N PHE A 556 35.68 24.33 13.86
CA PHE A 556 36.80 23.52 14.37
C PHE A 556 38.01 24.34 14.86
N SER A 557 37.81 25.60 15.23
CA SER A 557 38.89 26.43 15.81
C SER A 557 39.02 26.27 17.34
N GLN A 558 37.92 26.35 18.10
CA GLN A 558 37.97 26.35 19.58
C GLN A 558 36.76 25.73 20.31
N ARG A 559 35.74 25.17 19.63
CA ARG A 559 34.41 24.93 20.25
C ARG A 559 33.82 23.50 20.15
N LEU A 560 34.61 22.51 19.72
CA LEU A 560 34.14 21.13 19.51
C LEU A 560 35.03 20.08 20.18
N SER A 561 34.50 18.87 20.36
CA SER A 561 35.17 17.77 21.05
C SER A 561 36.38 17.22 20.27
N ASP A 562 37.30 16.56 20.96
CA ASP A 562 38.45 15.87 20.33
C ASP A 562 38.00 14.82 19.29
N ALA A 563 36.85 14.18 19.53
CA ALA A 563 36.26 13.23 18.59
C ALA A 563 35.88 13.90 17.25
N ALA A 564 35.31 15.10 17.27
CA ALA A 564 35.00 15.86 16.06
C ALA A 564 36.27 16.29 15.31
N HIS A 565 37.30 16.75 16.03
CA HIS A 565 38.61 17.06 15.45
C HIS A 565 39.35 15.80 14.94
N ALA A 566 39.11 14.62 15.52
CA ALA A 566 39.63 13.34 15.03
C ALA A 566 38.90 12.89 13.76
N ARG A 567 37.57 13.03 13.69
CA ARG A 567 36.77 12.81 12.47
C ARG A 567 37.27 13.68 11.31
N LEU A 568 37.40 14.99 11.52
CA LEU A 568 37.88 15.92 10.50
C LEU A 568 39.29 15.57 9.99
N ARG A 569 40.24 15.28 10.90
CA ARG A 569 41.60 14.85 10.52
C ARG A 569 41.61 13.52 9.77
N LYS A 570 40.76 12.56 10.18
CA LYS A 570 40.58 11.27 9.49
C LYS A 570 40.02 11.47 8.08
N ALA A 571 39.05 12.37 7.91
CA ALA A 571 38.53 12.72 6.59
C ALA A 571 39.64 13.36 5.73
N GLN A 572 40.25 14.45 6.18
CA GLN A 572 41.29 15.18 5.43
C GLN A 572 42.51 14.30 5.03
N SER A 573 42.82 13.24 5.78
CA SER A 573 43.95 12.33 5.50
C SER A 573 43.59 11.05 4.73
N ARG A 574 42.30 10.70 4.60
CA ARG A 574 41.81 9.48 3.92
C ARG A 574 41.99 9.60 2.40
N LYS A 575 43.10 9.06 1.89
CA LYS A 575 43.35 8.87 0.44
C LYS A 575 42.18 8.09 -0.20
N ARG A 576 41.99 8.21 -1.53
CA ARG A 576 41.05 7.37 -2.30
C ARG A 576 41.47 5.89 -2.24
N ILE A 577 40.97 5.20 -1.22
CA ILE A 577 41.28 3.79 -0.92
C ILE A 577 40.39 2.84 -1.73
N ASN A 578 39.11 3.19 -1.92
CA ASN A 578 38.18 2.35 -2.66
C ASN A 578 38.28 2.63 -4.16
N LYS A 579 38.64 1.63 -4.97
CA LYS A 579 38.72 1.76 -6.43
C LYS A 579 37.35 1.71 -7.11
N ASP A 580 36.37 1.04 -6.50
CA ASP A 580 35.01 0.98 -7.02
C ASP A 580 34.13 2.04 -6.34
N THR A 581 33.71 3.03 -7.15
CA THR A 581 32.84 4.12 -6.71
C THR A 581 31.37 3.71 -6.68
N LYS A 582 30.92 2.75 -7.52
CA LYS A 582 29.54 2.24 -7.47
C LYS A 582 29.32 1.41 -6.20
N SER A 583 30.25 0.52 -5.84
CA SER A 583 30.17 -0.26 -4.59
C SER A 583 30.18 0.64 -3.34
N ALA A 584 31.00 1.69 -3.33
CA ALA A 584 31.00 2.67 -2.24
C ALA A 584 29.66 3.41 -2.12
N LEU A 585 29.13 3.91 -3.24
CA LEU A 585 27.86 4.62 -3.32
C LEU A 585 26.68 3.71 -2.94
N ALA A 586 26.68 2.43 -3.36
CA ALA A 586 25.67 1.44 -2.99
C ALA A 586 25.55 1.29 -1.47
N LYS A 587 26.69 1.10 -0.80
CA LYS A 587 26.78 0.95 0.65
C LYS A 587 26.34 2.22 1.38
N TRP A 588 26.77 3.40 0.93
CA TRP A 588 26.34 4.66 1.53
C TRP A 588 24.84 4.92 1.32
N LEU A 589 24.27 4.65 0.13
CA LEU A 589 22.83 4.77 -0.13
C LEU A 589 22.00 3.86 0.78
N LYS A 590 22.43 2.59 0.97
CA LYS A 590 21.76 1.65 1.87
C LYS A 590 21.86 2.09 3.33
N GLN A 591 22.93 2.75 3.75
CA GLN A 591 23.01 3.40 5.07
C GLN A 591 22.15 4.67 5.17
N LEU A 592 22.05 5.45 4.09
CA LEU A 592 21.32 6.71 4.06
C LEU A 592 19.82 6.51 4.16
N GLN A 593 19.23 5.52 3.48
CA GLN A 593 17.79 5.25 3.58
C GLN A 593 17.34 4.97 5.03
N PHE A 594 18.18 4.31 5.84
CA PHE A 594 17.88 4.08 7.26
C PHE A 594 17.98 5.37 8.07
N LYS A 595 18.99 6.22 7.84
CA LYS A 595 19.08 7.55 8.48
C LYS A 595 17.89 8.44 8.10
N MET A 596 17.51 8.43 6.82
CA MET A 596 16.36 9.18 6.29
C MET A 596 15.07 8.73 6.97
N ALA A 597 14.78 7.42 6.96
CA ALA A 597 13.61 6.84 7.63
C ALA A 597 13.56 7.14 9.14
N LEU A 598 14.68 6.98 9.86
CA LEU A 598 14.77 7.32 11.28
C LEU A 598 14.44 8.79 11.55
N ALA A 599 14.85 9.71 10.66
CA ALA A 599 14.53 11.13 10.76
C ALA A 599 13.08 11.47 10.37
N GLU A 600 12.37 10.55 9.70
CA GLU A 600 10.90 10.63 9.55
C GLU A 600 10.19 10.18 10.83
N GLN A 601 10.72 9.14 11.50
CA GLN A 601 10.17 8.56 12.73
C GLN A 601 10.39 9.42 13.98
N SER A 602 11.58 10.01 14.12
CA SER A 602 11.96 10.85 15.28
C SER A 602 12.21 12.29 14.83
N PRO A 603 11.22 13.20 14.95
CA PRO A 603 11.45 14.61 14.69
C PRO A 603 12.42 15.24 15.71
N ASP A 604 12.59 14.65 16.90
CA ASP A 604 13.55 15.11 17.91
C ASP A 604 15.00 14.71 17.58
N SER A 605 15.92 15.65 17.77
CA SER A 605 17.29 15.58 17.24
C SER A 605 18.27 14.71 18.03
N SER A 606 17.85 14.10 19.15
CA SER A 606 18.74 13.36 20.07
C SER A 606 19.35 12.09 19.47
N LEU A 607 18.85 11.61 18.34
CA LEU A 607 19.36 10.44 17.61
C LEU A 607 20.33 10.79 16.47
N PHE A 608 20.65 12.08 16.24
CA PHE A 608 21.40 12.57 15.07
C PHE A 608 22.58 13.49 15.42
N ILE A 609 23.20 13.28 16.59
CA ILE A 609 24.30 14.08 17.18
C ILE A 609 25.47 13.17 17.58
#